data_AF-A0A4P1RFM7-F1
#
_entry.id   AF-A0A4P1RFM7-F1
#
_cell.length_a   1.000
_cell.length_b   1.000
_cell.length_c   1.000
_cell.angle_alpha   90.00
_cell.angle_beta   90.00
_cell.angle_gamma   90.00
#
_symmetry.space_group_name_H-M   'P 1'
#
loop_
_entity.id
_entity.type
_entity.pdbx_description
1 polymer ?
#
loop_
_entity_poly.entity_id
_entity_poly.type
_entity_poly.pdbx_seq_one_letter_code
_entity_poly.pdbx_strand_id
1 'polypeptide(L)'
;MSSSSMDAFPAIQEIMLEFRAGKMHFEGKTVVPDPRRGLVRIARGEEGLVHFQWLDRTQNVVEDVNQASGRVYILKFNSDDRKFFFWMQESNSDNDSQLCSSVNDYLNKQIEFLSDEEPDGSLPLQVSEDMAEDDISSRY
;
A
#
# COMPACT_ATOMS: atom_id res chain seq x y z
N MET A 1 -19.74 7.01 -27.33
CA MET A 1 -19.36 6.07 -26.25
C MET A 1 -17.93 5.63 -26.46
N SER A 2 -17.00 6.22 -25.71
CA SER A 2 -15.68 5.66 -25.43
C SER A 2 -15.16 6.42 -24.21
N SER A 3 -15.66 6.05 -23.03
CA SER A 3 -14.96 6.42 -21.78
C SER A 3 -13.66 5.63 -21.79
N SER A 4 -12.63 6.23 -22.36
CA SER A 4 -11.28 5.86 -21.97
C SER A 4 -11.18 6.21 -20.50
N SER A 5 -11.27 5.20 -19.64
CA SER A 5 -10.80 5.29 -18.27
C SER A 5 -9.32 5.66 -18.36
N MET A 6 -9.02 6.95 -18.43
CA MET A 6 -7.75 7.46 -17.97
C MET A 6 -7.67 6.94 -16.55
N ASP A 7 -6.79 5.98 -16.30
CA ASP A 7 -6.33 5.59 -14.97
C ASP A 7 -6.02 6.92 -14.27
N ALA A 8 -6.98 7.41 -13.49
CA ALA A 8 -6.88 8.69 -12.84
C ALA A 8 -5.86 8.45 -11.75
N PHE A 9 -4.60 8.79 -12.02
CA PHE A 9 -3.59 8.80 -10.99
C PHE A 9 -4.15 9.60 -9.82
N PRO A 10 -4.21 9.00 -8.61
CA PRO A 10 -4.77 9.70 -7.47
C PRO A 10 -4.05 11.03 -7.33
N ALA A 11 -4.82 12.10 -7.15
CA ALA A 11 -4.25 13.43 -7.07
C ALA A 11 -3.28 13.48 -5.88
N ILE A 12 -2.01 13.72 -6.19
CA ILE A 12 -0.93 13.63 -5.22
C ILE A 12 -0.86 14.95 -4.45
N GLN A 13 -0.97 14.88 -3.13
CA GLN A 13 -0.78 16.01 -2.23
C GLN A 13 0.70 16.22 -1.92
N GLU A 14 1.44 15.15 -1.61
CA GLU A 14 2.85 15.22 -1.19
C GLU A 14 3.63 13.99 -1.65
N ILE A 15 4.85 14.20 -2.16
CA ILE A 15 5.80 13.12 -2.46
C ILE A 15 6.69 12.94 -1.23
N MET A 16 6.62 11.76 -0.61
CA MET A 16 7.34 11.46 0.63
C MET A 16 8.69 10.79 0.37
N LEU A 17 8.75 9.93 -0.66
CA LEU A 17 9.97 9.22 -1.04
C LEU A 17 9.96 8.88 -2.52
N GLU A 18 11.12 9.01 -3.19
CA GLU A 18 11.31 8.53 -4.55
C GLU A 18 12.72 7.96 -4.73
N PHE A 19 12.83 6.85 -5.46
CA PHE A 19 14.11 6.22 -5.78
C PHE A 19 14.01 5.38 -7.06
N ARG A 20 15.15 5.18 -7.73
CA ARG A 20 15.21 4.39 -8.96
C ARG A 20 15.18 2.91 -8.62
N ALA A 21 14.18 2.21 -9.14
CA ALA A 21 14.07 0.77 -9.03
C ALA A 21 13.27 0.17 -10.19
N GLY A 22 13.75 -0.95 -10.72
CA GLY A 22 13.04 -1.70 -11.74
C GLY A 22 12.06 -2.71 -11.12
N LYS A 23 11.06 -3.12 -11.89
CA LYS A 23 10.17 -4.23 -11.52
C LYS A 23 10.78 -5.55 -11.94
N MET A 24 10.30 -6.62 -11.33
CA MET A 24 10.48 -7.97 -11.83
C MET A 24 9.10 -8.63 -11.87
N HIS A 25 8.95 -9.58 -12.79
CA HIS A 25 7.71 -10.33 -12.96
C HIS A 25 8.01 -11.83 -12.90
N PHE A 26 6.97 -12.61 -12.58
CA PHE A 26 7.08 -14.06 -12.67
C PHE A 26 6.91 -14.50 -14.12
N GLU A 27 7.88 -15.26 -14.60
CA GLU A 27 7.78 -16.01 -15.84
C GLU A 27 7.76 -17.51 -15.47
N GLY A 28 6.54 -18.07 -15.40
CA GLY A 28 6.31 -19.43 -14.93
C GLY A 28 6.67 -19.61 -13.45
N LYS A 29 7.87 -20.15 -13.18
CA LYS A 29 8.39 -20.41 -11.81
C LYS A 29 9.61 -19.54 -11.46
N THR A 30 10.04 -18.69 -12.38
CA THR A 30 11.26 -17.89 -12.24
C THR A 30 10.89 -16.41 -12.16
N VAL A 31 11.62 -15.64 -11.36
CA VAL A 31 11.47 -14.18 -11.31
C VAL A 31 12.46 -13.57 -12.30
N VAL A 32 11.94 -12.83 -13.27
CA VAL A 32 12.72 -12.22 -14.35
C VAL A 32 12.64 -10.69 -14.24
N PRO A 33 13.78 -9.98 -14.28
CA PRO A 33 13.77 -8.52 -14.22
C PRO A 33 13.10 -7.93 -15.46
N ASP A 34 12.26 -6.92 -15.25
CA ASP A 34 11.78 -6.05 -16.32
C ASP A 34 12.95 -5.15 -16.77
N PRO A 35 13.30 -5.11 -18.07
CA PRO A 35 14.39 -4.28 -18.58
C PRO A 35 14.07 -2.78 -18.50
N ARG A 36 12.82 -2.39 -18.24
CA ARG A 36 12.42 -0.99 -18.15
C ARG A 36 13.02 -0.32 -16.93
N ARG A 37 13.42 0.93 -17.13
CA ARG A 37 13.89 1.80 -16.05
C ARG A 37 12.69 2.27 -15.26
N GLY A 38 12.76 2.18 -13.95
CA GLY A 38 11.61 2.49 -13.09
C GLY A 38 11.94 3.53 -12.04
N LEU A 39 10.91 4.25 -11.61
CA LEU A 39 10.91 5.07 -10.40
C LEU A 39 9.89 4.49 -9.45
N VAL A 40 10.31 4.11 -8.25
CA VAL A 40 9.38 3.88 -7.15
C VAL A 40 9.13 5.23 -6.48
N ARG A 41 7.85 5.52 -6.23
CA ARG A 41 7.38 6.73 -5.57
C ARG A 41 6.40 6.36 -4.47
N ILE A 42 6.65 6.86 -3.27
CA ILE A 42 5.72 6.86 -2.15
C ILE A 42 5.16 8.27 -2.04
N ALA A 43 3.85 8.41 -2.17
CA ALA A 43 3.20 9.71 -2.16
C ALA A 43 1.87 9.66 -1.43
N ARG A 44 1.52 10.73 -0.72
CA ARG A 44 0.22 10.89 -0.08
C ARG A 44 -0.76 11.51 -1.06
N GLY A 45 -1.91 10.86 -1.27
CA GLY A 45 -3.00 11.40 -2.08
C GLY A 45 -3.80 12.45 -1.33
N GLU A 46 -4.60 13.24 -2.04
CA GLU A 46 -5.56 14.19 -1.44
C GLU A 46 -6.59 13.50 -0.52
N GLU A 47 -6.85 12.22 -0.76
CA GLU A 47 -7.67 11.35 0.11
C GLU A 47 -7.00 11.00 1.45
N GLY A 48 -5.74 11.40 1.65
CA GLY A 48 -4.98 11.15 2.87
C GLY A 48 -4.26 9.81 2.93
N LEU A 49 -4.50 8.89 1.98
CA LEU A 49 -3.84 7.59 1.86
C LEU A 49 -2.44 7.69 1.23
N VAL A 50 -1.52 6.80 1.62
CA VAL A 50 -0.19 6.70 0.99
C VAL A 50 -0.22 5.67 -0.14
N HIS A 51 0.16 6.13 -1.32
CA HIS A 51 0.22 5.37 -2.55
C HIS A 51 1.65 4.92 -2.84
N PHE A 52 1.85 3.60 -2.99
CA PHE A 52 3.06 3.03 -3.59
C PHE A 52 2.89 2.97 -5.11
N GLN A 53 3.67 3.76 -5.83
CA GLN A 53 3.58 3.88 -7.29
C GLN A 53 4.90 3.47 -7.94
N TRP A 54 4.80 2.71 -9.04
CA TRP A 54 5.92 2.47 -9.93
C TRP A 54 5.68 3.17 -11.26
N LEU A 55 6.59 4.05 -11.66
CA LEU A 55 6.53 4.81 -12.90
C LEU A 55 7.60 4.33 -13.87
N ASP A 56 7.23 4.15 -15.13
CA ASP A 56 8.18 3.84 -16.21
C ASP A 56 8.96 5.11 -16.57
N ARG A 57 10.29 5.03 -16.50
CA ARG A 57 11.23 6.10 -16.85
C ARG A 57 11.81 5.89 -18.24
N THR A 58 11.02 5.44 -19.22
CA THR A 58 11.48 5.28 -20.61
C THR A 58 11.84 6.64 -21.24
N GLN A 59 13.01 7.16 -20.88
CA GLN A 59 13.77 8.07 -21.70
C GLN A 59 14.55 7.17 -22.66
N ASN A 60 14.59 7.49 -23.95
CA ASN A 60 15.28 6.74 -25.02
C ASN A 60 16.82 6.63 -24.85
N VAL A 61 17.33 6.59 -23.62
CA VAL A 61 18.72 6.40 -23.24
C VAL A 61 18.81 5.08 -22.49
N VAL A 62 19.30 4.06 -23.18
CA VAL A 62 19.77 2.81 -22.58
C VAL A 62 21.05 3.15 -21.82
N GLU A 63 20.92 3.46 -20.54
CA GLU A 63 22.07 3.40 -19.63
C GLU A 63 22.30 1.92 -19.33
N ASP A 64 23.54 1.46 -19.46
CA ASP A 64 23.94 0.07 -19.23
C ASP A 64 23.70 -0.27 -17.75
N VAL A 65 22.57 -0.91 -17.47
CA VAL A 65 22.20 -1.30 -16.12
C VAL A 65 23.02 -2.52 -15.77
N ASN A 66 24.12 -2.29 -15.03
CA ASN A 66 24.92 -3.36 -14.47
C ASN A 66 23.98 -4.36 -13.78
N GLN A 67 23.98 -5.58 -14.32
CA GLN A 67 23.13 -6.71 -14.00
C GLN A 67 22.76 -6.77 -12.50
N ALA A 68 21.49 -7.05 -12.19
CA ALA A 68 20.88 -7.09 -10.85
C ALA A 68 21.66 -7.92 -9.82
N SER A 69 22.79 -7.40 -9.36
CA SER A 69 23.74 -8.11 -8.51
C SER A 69 23.31 -7.92 -7.06
N GLY A 70 22.45 -8.83 -6.58
CA GLY A 70 22.08 -8.97 -5.17
C GLY A 70 21.14 -7.92 -4.57
N ARG A 71 20.83 -6.82 -5.29
CA ARG A 71 20.01 -5.70 -4.78
C ARG A 71 18.52 -5.87 -5.09
N VAL A 72 17.95 -7.02 -4.72
CA VAL A 72 16.54 -7.37 -4.97
C VAL A 72 15.73 -7.29 -3.68
N TYR A 73 14.56 -6.65 -3.75
CA TYR A 73 13.64 -6.44 -2.66
C TYR A 73 12.24 -6.96 -3.01
N ILE A 74 11.50 -7.39 -1.98
CA ILE A 74 10.14 -7.92 -2.14
C ILE A 74 9.20 -7.04 -1.32
N LEU A 75 8.19 -6.49 -1.99
CA LEU A 75 7.03 -5.90 -1.32
C LEU A 75 5.97 -6.99 -1.16
N LYS A 76 5.74 -7.40 0.08
CA LYS A 76 4.74 -8.41 0.45
C LYS A 76 3.58 -7.73 1.15
N PHE A 77 2.36 -7.97 0.68
CA PHE A 77 1.16 -7.53 1.39
C PHE A 77 0.86 -8.51 2.54
N ASN A 78 0.47 -8.00 3.71
CA ASN A 78 0.13 -8.86 4.84
C ASN A 78 -1.29 -9.44 4.71
N SER A 79 -2.18 -8.75 4.00
CA SER A 79 -3.58 -9.13 3.83
C SER A 79 -3.81 -10.21 2.77
N ASP A 80 -2.82 -10.51 1.93
CA ASP A 80 -2.95 -11.47 0.82
C ASP A 80 -1.56 -12.03 0.39
N ASP A 81 -1.51 -13.09 -0.44
CA ASP A 81 -0.27 -13.72 -0.89
C ASP A 81 0.45 -12.98 -2.05
N ARG A 82 -0.07 -11.82 -2.49
CA ARG A 82 0.58 -10.97 -3.50
C ARG A 82 1.99 -10.53 -3.09
N LYS A 83 2.93 -10.77 -4.00
CA LYS A 83 4.35 -10.38 -3.87
C LYS A 83 4.77 -9.60 -5.10
N PHE A 84 5.36 -8.43 -4.89
CA PHE A 84 5.97 -7.64 -5.95
C PHE A 84 7.47 -7.61 -5.75
N PHE A 85 8.20 -7.82 -6.83
CA PHE A 85 9.66 -7.92 -6.83
C PHE A 85 10.23 -6.67 -7.48
N PHE A 86 11.21 -6.06 -6.81
CA PHE A 86 11.87 -4.85 -7.26
C PHE A 86 13.38 -5.03 -7.16
N TRP A 87 14.12 -4.36 -8.04
CA TRP A 87 15.57 -4.34 -7.99
C TRP A 87 16.07 -2.89 -8.03
N MET A 88 17.03 -2.56 -7.16
CA MET A 88 17.50 -1.19 -7.01
C MET A 88 18.32 -0.75 -8.23
N GLN A 89 18.00 0.43 -8.77
CA GLN A 89 18.67 1.07 -9.91
C GLN A 89 19.49 2.30 -9.50
N GLU A 90 19.58 2.60 -8.20
CA GLU A 90 20.41 3.67 -7.67
C GLU A 90 21.90 3.36 -7.88
N SER A 91 22.68 4.37 -8.26
CA SER A 91 24.12 4.21 -8.55
C SER A 91 24.91 3.76 -7.33
N ASN A 92 24.47 4.16 -6.13
CA ASN A 92 25.06 3.78 -4.85
C ASN A 92 24.14 2.79 -4.11
N SER A 93 24.71 1.72 -3.56
CA SER A 93 24.04 0.73 -2.72
C SER A 93 24.05 1.05 -1.22
N ASP A 94 24.86 1.99 -0.74
CA ASP A 94 24.98 2.33 0.69
C ASP A 94 23.62 2.75 1.30
N ASN A 95 22.77 3.38 0.49
CA ASN A 95 21.47 3.90 0.94
C ASN A 95 20.33 2.89 0.82
N ASP A 96 20.54 1.70 0.26
CA ASP A 96 19.46 0.75 -0.03
C ASP A 96 18.70 0.34 1.22
N SER A 97 19.42 0.03 2.30
CA SER A 97 18.83 -0.34 3.59
C SER A 97 17.97 0.80 4.15
N GLN A 98 18.42 2.05 4.01
CA GLN A 98 17.66 3.22 4.47
C GLN A 98 16.41 3.46 3.63
N LEU A 99 16.50 3.27 2.31
CA LEU A 99 15.35 3.34 1.40
C LEU A 99 14.33 2.26 1.76
N CYS A 100 14.76 1.03 1.97
CA CYS A 100 13.89 -0.08 2.37
C CYS A 100 13.18 0.21 3.70
N SER A 101 13.93 0.66 4.72
CA SER A 101 13.34 1.03 6.02
C SER A 101 12.35 2.19 5.88
N SER A 102 12.69 3.23 5.12
CA SER A 102 11.80 4.37 4.89
C SER A 102 10.50 3.96 4.21
N VAL A 103 10.57 3.12 3.17
CA VAL A 103 9.38 2.56 2.50
C VAL A 103 8.52 1.81 3.51
N ASN A 104 9.11 0.93 4.32
CA ASN A 104 8.39 0.15 5.30
C ASN A 104 7.72 1.04 6.37
N ASP A 105 8.40 2.09 6.82
CA ASP A 105 7.86 3.04 7.79
C ASP A 105 6.67 3.83 7.22
N TYR A 106 6.79 4.36 6.00
CA TYR A 106 5.69 5.08 5.37
C TYR A 106 4.49 4.18 5.11
N LEU A 107 4.73 2.93 4.71
CA LEU A 107 3.65 1.98 4.41
C LEU A 107 2.96 1.42 5.67
N ASN A 108 3.67 1.22 6.77
CA ASN A 108 3.08 0.67 7.99
C ASN A 108 2.44 1.73 8.88
N LYS A 109 2.99 2.96 8.95
CA LYS A 109 2.40 4.04 9.76
C LYS A 109 0.97 4.39 9.36
N GLN A 110 0.67 4.32 8.06
CA GLN A 110 -0.70 4.53 7.57
C GLN A 110 -1.64 3.37 7.93
N ILE A 111 -1.15 2.12 8.00
CA ILE A 111 -1.97 0.97 8.35
C ILE A 111 -2.36 1.06 9.83
N GLU A 112 -1.43 1.47 10.70
CA GLU A 112 -1.74 1.75 12.11
C GLU A 112 -2.85 2.81 12.25
N PHE A 113 -2.78 3.89 11.48
CA PHE A 113 -3.79 4.95 11.51
C PHE A 113 -5.19 4.51 11.06
N LEU A 114 -5.27 3.54 10.14
CA LEU A 114 -6.54 3.01 9.62
C LEU A 114 -7.09 1.83 10.43
N SER A 115 -6.25 1.19 11.26
CA SER A 115 -6.65 0.03 12.07
C SER A 115 -7.25 0.44 13.42
N ASP A 116 -7.18 1.72 13.81
CA ASP A 116 -7.75 2.25 15.05
C ASP A 116 -9.26 2.60 14.90
N GLU A 117 -9.83 2.51 13.69
CA GLU A 117 -11.27 2.68 13.43
C GLU A 117 -12.02 1.34 13.35
N GLU A 118 -11.97 0.55 14.43
CA GLU A 118 -13.08 -0.36 14.75
C GLU A 118 -13.97 0.36 15.80
N PRO A 119 -15.08 1.00 15.40
CA PRO A 119 -16.00 1.59 16.36
C PRO A 119 -16.79 0.46 17.03
N ASP A 120 -16.50 0.25 18.32
CA ASP A 120 -17.42 -0.14 19.38
C ASP A 120 -18.76 -0.76 18.92
N GLY A 121 -18.78 -2.09 18.76
CA GLY A 121 -19.98 -2.89 18.55
C GLY A 121 -20.85 -3.03 19.82
N SER A 122 -21.10 -1.95 20.55
CA SER A 122 -21.98 -1.94 21.72
C SER A 122 -23.03 -0.83 21.61
N LEU A 123 -23.95 -0.97 20.65
CA LEU A 123 -25.18 -0.17 20.68
C LEU A 123 -25.95 -0.50 21.99
N PRO A 124 -26.25 0.47 22.86
CA PRO A 124 -27.12 0.21 23.99
C PRO A 124 -28.53 -0.03 23.46
N LEU A 125 -29.07 -1.23 23.69
CA LEU A 125 -30.48 -1.53 23.46
C LEU A 125 -31.33 -0.60 24.33
N GLN A 126 -31.86 0.47 23.73
CA GLN A 126 -32.86 1.31 24.35
C GLN A 126 -34.21 0.58 24.29
N VAL A 127 -34.59 0.10 25.47
CA VAL A 127 -35.94 -0.07 26.01
C VAL A 127 -37.07 0.39 25.08
N SER A 128 -37.87 -0.56 24.62
CA SER A 128 -39.29 -0.33 24.34
C SER A 128 -40.10 -0.99 25.45
N GLU A 129 -40.59 -0.12 26.34
CA GLU A 129 -41.58 -0.38 27.38
C GLU A 129 -42.92 -0.71 26.69
N ASP A 130 -43.44 -1.92 26.88
CA ASP A 130 -44.82 -2.28 26.48
C ASP A 130 -45.55 -2.89 27.68
N MET A 131 -46.74 -2.35 27.92
CA MET A 131 -47.58 -2.52 29.09
C MET A 131 -48.14 -3.93 29.24
N ALA A 132 -48.11 -4.47 30.45
CA ALA A 132 -49.23 -5.25 30.99
C ALA A 132 -49.20 -5.18 32.52
N GLU A 133 -50.09 -4.37 33.07
CA GLU A 133 -50.54 -4.48 34.45
C GLU A 133 -51.24 -5.84 34.59
N ASP A 134 -50.82 -6.69 35.53
CA ASP A 134 -51.79 -7.54 36.20
C ASP A 134 -51.40 -7.80 37.66
N ASP A 135 -52.42 -7.62 38.47
CA ASP A 135 -52.48 -7.68 39.91
C ASP A 135 -52.20 -9.11 40.40
N ILE A 136 -51.65 -9.26 41.60
CA ILE A 136 -52.18 -10.16 42.65
C ILE A 136 -51.36 -9.91 43.92
N SER A 137 -51.92 -8.97 44.68
CA SER A 137 -52.25 -9.08 46.10
C SER A 137 -51.81 -10.32 46.90
N SER A 138 -51.44 -10.03 48.16
CA SER A 138 -51.43 -10.88 49.38
C SER A 138 -50.09 -11.58 49.69
N ARG A 139 -49.23 -11.02 50.55
CA ARG A 139 -49.27 -11.21 52.02
C ARG A 139 -49.69 -12.62 52.44
N TYR A 140 -48.71 -13.44 52.85
CA TYR A 140 -48.56 -13.99 54.20
C TYR A 140 -47.15 -14.54 54.39
#